data_AF-A0AAD8ZK09-F1
#
_entry.id   AF-A0AAD8ZK09-F1
#
_cell.length_a   1.000
_cell.length_b   1.000
_cell.length_c   1.000
_cell.angle_alpha   90.00
_cell.angle_beta   90.00
_cell.angle_gamma   90.00
#
_symmetry.space_group_name_H-M   'P 1'
#
loop_
_entity.id
_entity.type
_entity.pdbx_description
1 polymer ?
#
loop_
_entity_poly.entity_id
_entity_poly.type
_entity_poly.pdbx_seq_one_letter_code
_entity_poly.pdbx_strand_id
1 'polypeptide(L)'
;FCLPKAEKERYEREEMPDAQQEILKNAARELPMYTRTASGAIRYCDPCQVIKPDRCHHCSTCDQCVLKMDHHCPWVNNCVGFSNYKFFVLFLAYSMLYCVFIAATVLQYFIKFWTVSTHAH
;
A
#
# COMPACT_ATOMS: atom_id res chain seq x y z
N PHE A 1 -3.62 -13.87 12.74
CA PHE A 1 -4.44 -13.22 11.69
C PHE A 1 -4.95 -14.21 10.65
N CYS A 2 -4.18 -15.24 10.28
CA CYS A 2 -4.73 -16.39 9.55
C CYS A 2 -5.70 -17.16 10.44
N LEU A 3 -6.73 -17.76 9.85
CA LEU A 3 -7.64 -18.66 10.55
C LEU A 3 -6.92 -19.95 10.96
N PRO A 4 -7.13 -20.47 12.17
CA PRO A 4 -6.78 -21.84 12.53
C PRO A 4 -7.38 -22.84 11.52
N LYS A 5 -6.71 -23.96 11.25
CA LYS A 5 -7.14 -24.93 10.23
C LYS A 5 -8.61 -25.35 10.38
N ALA A 6 -9.05 -25.68 11.59
CA ALA A 6 -10.42 -26.10 11.85
C ALA A 6 -11.47 -24.99 11.56
N GLU A 7 -11.15 -23.73 11.83
CA GLU A 7 -12.04 -22.60 11.53
C GLU A 7 -12.04 -22.28 10.05
N LYS A 8 -10.89 -22.39 9.38
CA LYS A 8 -10.77 -22.24 7.94
C LYS A 8 -11.65 -23.24 7.19
N GLU A 9 -11.55 -24.52 7.56
CA GLU A 9 -12.39 -25.57 6.96
C GLU A 9 -13.89 -25.35 7.20
N ARG A 10 -14.26 -24.82 8.38
CA ARG A 10 -15.64 -24.44 8.66
C ARG A 10 -16.11 -23.26 7.81
N TYR A 11 -15.26 -22.24 7.66
CA TYR A 11 -15.53 -21.08 6.84
C TYR A 11 -15.73 -21.45 5.37
N GLU A 12 -14.87 -22.32 4.82
CA GLU A 12 -14.93 -22.77 3.42
C GLU A 12 -16.15 -23.64 3.10
N ARG A 13 -16.66 -24.40 4.08
CA ARG A 13 -17.88 -25.22 3.92
C ARG A 13 -19.17 -24.45 4.12
N GLU A 14 -19.11 -23.28 4.74
CA GLU A 14 -20.30 -22.49 5.05
C GLU A 14 -20.71 -21.68 3.83
N GLU A 15 -21.97 -21.81 3.42
CA GLU A 15 -22.54 -21.10 2.26
C GLU A 15 -23.22 -19.80 2.67
N MET A 16 -23.70 -19.72 3.92
CA MET A 16 -24.44 -18.57 4.42
C MET A 16 -23.50 -17.44 4.86
N PRO A 17 -23.58 -16.23 4.24
CA PRO A 17 -22.65 -15.13 4.55
C PRO A 17 -22.66 -14.69 6.02
N ASP A 18 -23.82 -14.73 6.66
CA ASP A 18 -23.96 -14.35 8.07
C ASP A 18 -23.24 -15.34 9.00
N ALA A 19 -23.34 -16.64 8.71
CA ALA A 19 -22.64 -17.68 9.46
C ALA A 19 -21.13 -17.62 9.24
N GLN A 20 -20.67 -17.34 8.01
CA GLN A 20 -19.27 -17.05 7.71
C GLN A 20 -18.75 -15.87 8.55
N GLN A 21 -19.53 -14.79 8.66
CA GLN A 21 -19.15 -13.64 9.48
C GLN A 21 -19.07 -13.97 10.97
N GLU A 22 -19.95 -14.82 11.51
CA GLU A 22 -19.84 -15.27 12.91
C GLU A 22 -18.56 -16.10 13.16
N ILE A 23 -18.15 -16.94 12.21
CA ILE A 23 -16.87 -17.65 12.30
C ILE A 23 -15.71 -16.66 12.37
N LEU A 24 -15.69 -15.67 11.47
CA LEU A 24 -14.65 -14.64 11.44
C LEU A 24 -14.65 -13.78 12.72
N LYS A 25 -15.81 -13.44 13.28
CA LYS A 25 -15.93 -12.67 14.53
C LYS A 25 -15.36 -13.43 15.72
N ASN A 26 -15.66 -14.73 15.82
CA ASN A 26 -15.13 -15.58 16.87
C ASN A 26 -13.60 -15.71 16.78
N ALA A 27 -13.08 -15.94 15.57
CA ALA A 27 -11.64 -16.00 15.29
C ALA A 27 -10.92 -14.69 15.62
N ALA A 28 -11.59 -13.56 15.40
CA ALA A 28 -11.06 -12.22 15.62
C ALA A 28 -11.09 -11.75 17.07
N ARG A 29 -11.77 -12.47 17.98
CA ARG A 29 -12.10 -11.96 19.32
C ARG A 29 -10.88 -11.57 20.16
N GLU A 30 -9.80 -12.32 20.03
CA GLU A 30 -8.55 -12.13 20.78
C GLU A 30 -7.49 -11.34 19.98
N LEU A 31 -7.84 -10.84 18.79
CA LEU A 31 -6.94 -10.07 17.94
C LEU A 31 -7.08 -8.56 18.22
N PRO A 32 -5.98 -7.78 18.17
CA PRO A 32 -6.02 -6.34 18.39
C PRO A 32 -6.52 -5.60 17.14
N MET A 33 -7.83 -5.69 16.88
CA MET A 33 -8.46 -5.13 15.68
C MET A 33 -9.74 -4.35 16.01
N TYR A 34 -9.68 -3.05 15.77
CA TYR A 34 -10.70 -2.08 16.13
C TYR A 34 -11.53 -1.63 14.93
N THR A 35 -11.08 -1.91 13.70
CA THR A 35 -11.78 -1.51 12.48
C THR A 35 -12.67 -2.61 11.91
N ARG A 36 -13.72 -2.21 11.19
CA ARG A 36 -14.69 -3.08 10.49
C ARG A 36 -14.93 -2.55 9.08
N THR A 37 -15.65 -3.31 8.26
CA THR A 37 -16.18 -2.80 6.97
C THR A 37 -17.26 -1.74 7.22
N ALA A 38 -17.72 -1.07 6.16
CA ALA A 38 -18.85 -0.14 6.25
C ALA A 38 -20.15 -0.80 6.75
N SER A 39 -20.33 -2.10 6.49
CA SER A 39 -21.46 -2.90 6.99
C SER A 39 -21.25 -3.44 8.41
N GLY A 40 -20.14 -3.10 9.08
CA GLY A 40 -19.81 -3.61 10.42
C GLY A 40 -19.20 -5.03 10.44
N ALA A 41 -18.96 -5.63 9.27
CA ALA A 41 -18.39 -6.97 9.13
C ALA A 41 -16.88 -7.03 9.45
N ILE A 42 -16.38 -8.23 9.74
CA ILE A 42 -14.94 -8.46 9.89
C ILE A 42 -14.27 -8.31 8.54
N ARG A 43 -13.17 -7.55 8.51
CA ARG A 43 -12.39 -7.31 7.30
C ARG A 43 -11.60 -8.57 6.99
N TYR A 44 -12.05 -9.36 6.02
CA TYR A 44 -11.38 -10.58 5.58
C TYR A 44 -10.81 -10.42 4.16
N CYS A 45 -9.82 -11.24 3.81
CA CYS A 45 -9.24 -11.32 2.48
C CYS A 45 -9.37 -12.75 1.97
N ASP A 46 -10.24 -12.98 0.98
CA ASP A 46 -10.40 -14.32 0.41
C ASP A 46 -9.17 -14.80 -0.36
N PRO A 47 -8.50 -13.99 -1.21
CA PRO A 47 -7.30 -14.47 -1.91
C PRO A 47 -6.18 -14.92 -0.97
N CYS A 48 -5.95 -14.15 0.11
CA CYS A 48 -4.88 -14.44 1.06
C CYS A 48 -5.32 -15.33 2.23
N GLN A 49 -6.62 -15.59 2.39
CA GLN A 49 -7.20 -16.32 3.53
C GLN A 49 -6.78 -15.76 4.91
N VAL A 50 -6.83 -14.42 5.05
CA VAL A 50 -6.44 -13.72 6.29
C VAL A 50 -7.49 -12.73 6.76
N ILE A 51 -7.68 -12.65 8.08
CA ILE A 51 -8.37 -11.52 8.70
C ILE A 51 -7.43 -10.32 8.60
N LYS A 52 -7.86 -9.30 7.84
CA LYS A 52 -7.06 -8.10 7.56
C LYS A 52 -6.84 -7.33 8.86
N PRO A 53 -5.57 -7.15 9.30
CA PRO A 53 -5.27 -6.22 10.38
C PRO A 53 -5.78 -4.81 10.08
N ASP A 54 -5.87 -3.97 11.11
CA ASP A 54 -6.24 -2.57 10.94
C ASP A 54 -5.30 -1.88 9.93
N ARG A 55 -5.89 -1.13 9.01
CA ARG A 55 -5.19 -0.43 7.90
C ARG A 55 -4.49 -1.34 6.88
N CYS A 56 -4.61 -2.66 6.97
CA CYS A 56 -4.12 -3.58 5.96
C CYS A 56 -5.07 -3.62 4.75
N HIS A 57 -4.55 -3.63 3.53
CA HIS A 57 -5.33 -3.81 2.31
C HIS A 57 -4.67 -4.83 1.39
N HIS A 58 -5.47 -5.54 0.60
CA HIS A 58 -4.96 -6.45 -0.42
C HIS A 58 -4.64 -5.65 -1.68
N CYS A 59 -3.43 -5.78 -2.20
CA CYS A 59 -3.05 -5.27 -3.50
C CYS A 59 -3.09 -6.41 -4.50
N SER A 60 -3.97 -6.33 -5.50
CA SER A 60 -4.08 -7.32 -6.57
C SER A 60 -2.83 -7.37 -7.45
N THR A 61 -2.16 -6.24 -7.67
CA THR A 61 -0.91 -6.20 -8.45
C THR A 61 0.24 -6.95 -7.76
N CYS A 62 0.33 -6.85 -6.43
CA CYS A 62 1.34 -7.56 -5.65
C CYS A 62 0.87 -8.94 -5.15
N ASP A 63 -0.39 -9.30 -5.45
CA ASP A 63 -1.11 -10.50 -4.99
C ASP A 63 -0.92 -10.80 -3.49
N GLN A 64 -1.00 -9.77 -2.65
CA GLN A 64 -0.76 -9.91 -1.22
C GLN A 64 -1.43 -8.83 -0.38
N CYS A 65 -1.69 -9.17 0.88
CA CYS A 65 -2.10 -8.21 1.90
C CYS A 65 -0.91 -7.39 2.40
N VAL A 66 -0.99 -6.07 2.25
CA VAL A 66 0.04 -5.12 2.65
C VAL A 66 -0.41 -4.38 3.91
N LEU A 67 0.39 -4.48 4.98
CA LEU A 67 0.14 -3.76 6.23
C LEU A 67 0.25 -2.25 6.02
N LYS A 68 -0.69 -1.48 6.59
CA LYS A 68 -0.76 -0.01 6.44
C LYS A 68 -0.53 0.41 4.98
N MET A 69 -1.17 -0.29 4.05
CA MET A 69 -1.03 -0.02 2.62
C MET A 69 -1.44 1.42 2.34
N ASP A 70 -0.58 2.13 1.63
CA ASP A 70 -0.86 3.47 1.11
C ASP A 70 -1.31 3.33 -0.35
N HIS A 71 -0.43 2.85 -1.23
CA HIS A 71 -0.75 2.57 -2.64
C HIS A 71 0.22 1.56 -3.26
N HIS A 72 -0.13 1.00 -4.42
CA HIS A 72 0.85 0.37 -5.31
C HIS A 72 1.46 1.45 -6.20
N CYS A 73 2.79 1.57 -6.20
CA CYS A 73 3.49 2.59 -6.95
C CYS A 73 4.23 1.95 -8.13
N PRO A 74 3.78 2.17 -9.39
CA PRO A 74 4.44 1.61 -10.56
C PRO A 74 5.89 2.08 -10.72
N TRP A 75 6.20 3.31 -10.28
CA TRP A 75 7.53 3.92 -10.42
C TRP A 75 8.62 3.22 -9.60
N VAL A 76 8.26 2.61 -8.48
CA VAL A 76 9.16 1.79 -7.66
C VAL A 76 8.87 0.29 -7.80
N ASN A 77 7.95 -0.06 -8.72
CA ASN A 77 7.47 -1.42 -8.97
C ASN A 77 7.14 -2.20 -7.67
N ASN A 78 6.53 -1.52 -6.71
CA ASN A 78 6.25 -2.10 -5.39
C ASN A 78 5.11 -1.36 -4.68
N CYS A 79 4.49 -2.03 -3.72
CA CYS A 79 3.59 -1.38 -2.78
C CYS A 79 4.34 -0.48 -1.81
N VAL A 80 3.77 0.70 -1.56
CA VAL A 80 4.13 1.56 -0.45
C VAL A 80 3.19 1.24 0.71
N GLY A 81 3.75 0.82 1.84
CA GLY A 81 3.02 0.42 3.03
C GLY A 81 3.88 0.53 4.27
N PHE A 82 3.51 -0.20 5.33
CA PHE A 82 4.14 -0.06 6.65
C PHE A 82 5.67 -0.13 6.64
N SER A 83 6.24 -1.13 5.96
CA SER A 83 7.67 -1.44 5.99
C SER A 83 8.53 -0.43 5.22
N ASN A 84 7.96 0.31 4.26
CA ASN A 84 8.72 1.17 3.37
C ASN A 84 8.18 2.60 3.21
N TYR A 85 7.10 2.97 3.89
CA TYR A 85 6.53 4.32 3.82
C TYR A 85 7.57 5.41 4.12
N LYS A 86 8.40 5.22 5.17
CA LYS A 86 9.49 6.16 5.50
C LYS A 86 10.48 6.30 4.34
N PHE A 87 10.89 5.20 3.72
CA PHE A 87 11.83 5.21 2.60
C PHE A 87 11.21 5.90 1.38
N PHE A 88 9.93 5.68 1.11
CA PHE A 88 9.22 6.34 0.03
C PHE A 88 9.16 7.87 0.22
N VAL A 89 8.86 8.35 1.44
CA VAL A 89 8.87 9.79 1.74
C VAL A 89 10.27 10.39 1.58
N LEU A 90 11.31 9.70 2.07
CA LEU A 90 12.70 10.13 1.87
C LEU A 90 13.10 10.15 0.39
N PHE A 91 12.69 9.14 -0.38
CA PHE A 91 12.90 9.08 -1.82
C PHE A 91 12.31 10.31 -2.52
N LEU A 92 11.08 10.70 -2.21
CA LEU A 92 10.46 11.91 -2.78
C LEU A 92 11.21 13.19 -2.38
N ALA A 93 11.60 13.31 -1.11
CA ALA A 93 12.33 14.48 -0.62
C ALA A 93 13.70 14.63 -1.29
N TYR A 94 14.49 13.56 -1.36
CA TYR A 94 15.80 13.58 -2.02
C TYR A 94 15.68 13.76 -3.54
N SER A 95 14.65 13.21 -4.17
CA SER A 95 14.39 13.45 -5.60
C SER A 95 14.13 14.93 -5.87
N MET A 96 13.34 15.60 -5.04
CA MET A 96 13.09 17.04 -5.16
C MET A 96 14.38 17.84 -4.97
N LEU A 97 15.15 17.55 -3.91
CA LEU A 97 16.44 18.22 -3.67
C LEU A 97 17.41 18.04 -4.83
N TYR A 98 17.45 16.85 -5.42
CA TYR A 98 18.29 16.54 -6.57
C TYR A 98 17.87 17.34 -7.82
N CYS A 99 16.57 17.39 -8.11
CA CYS A 99 16.03 18.22 -9.20
C CYS A 99 16.38 19.70 -9.02
N VAL A 100 16.21 20.24 -7.81
CA VAL A 100 16.56 21.64 -7.49
C VAL A 100 18.05 21.89 -7.66
N PHE A 101 18.90 20.99 -7.18
CA PHE A 101 20.35 21.10 -7.33
C PHE A 101 20.77 21.12 -8.81
N ILE A 102 20.24 20.21 -9.63
CA ILE A 102 20.50 20.20 -11.08
C ILE A 102 20.00 21.48 -11.72
N ALA A 103 18.75 21.88 -11.45
CA ALA A 103 18.17 23.08 -12.06
C ALA A 103 19.00 24.33 -11.73
N ALA A 104 19.39 24.51 -10.46
CA ALA A 104 20.21 25.64 -10.04
C ALA A 104 21.60 25.66 -10.69
N THR A 105 22.25 24.51 -10.78
CA THR A 105 23.62 24.41 -11.34
C THR A 105 23.62 24.54 -12.87
N VAL A 106 22.63 24.00 -13.56
CA VAL A 106 22.49 24.04 -15.02
C VAL A 106 21.94 25.37 -15.52
N LEU A 107 21.18 26.13 -14.71
CA LEU A 107 20.52 27.36 -15.12
C LEU A 107 21.45 28.35 -15.82
N GLN A 108 22.65 28.58 -15.30
CA GLN A 108 23.63 29.50 -15.92
C GLN A 108 24.06 29.04 -17.31
N TYR A 109 24.25 27.74 -17.51
CA TYR A 109 24.65 27.16 -18.79
C TYR A 109 23.48 27.18 -19.77
N PHE A 110 22.27 26.91 -19.29
CA PHE A 110 21.04 27.03 -20.06
C PHE A 110 20.85 28.45 -20.59
N ILE A 111 20.98 29.47 -19.73
CA ILE A 111 20.91 30.89 -20.14
C ILE A 111 21.97 31.18 -21.19
N LYS A 112 23.25 30.81 -20.95
CA LYS A 112 24.34 31.07 -21.89
C LYS A 112 24.11 30.40 -23.26
N PHE A 113 23.63 29.16 -23.28
CA PHE A 113 23.36 28.43 -24.51
C PHE A 113 22.34 29.17 -25.37
N TRP A 114 21.22 29.59 -24.78
CA TRP A 114 20.15 30.25 -25.53
C TRP A 114 20.50 31.69 -25.90
N THR A 115 21.18 32.46 -25.05
CA THR A 115 21.54 33.86 -25.37
C THR A 115 22.67 33.96 -26.40
N VAL A 116 23.70 33.12 -26.32
CA VAL A 116 24.79 33.12 -27.31
C VAL A 116 24.33 32.57 -28.65
N SER A 117 23.49 31.52 -28.65
CA SER A 117 22.95 30.96 -29.91
C SER A 117 21.98 31.90 -30.61
N THR A 118 21.25 32.75 -29.88
CA THR A 118 20.41 33.80 -30.51
C THR A 118 21.20 34.95 -31.13
N HIS A 119 22.48 35.12 -30.79
CA HIS A 119 23.35 36.15 -31.38
C HIS A 119 24.19 35.65 -32.56
N ALA A 120 24.11 34.35 -32.88
CA ALA A 120 24.82 33.73 -34.01
C ALA A 120 23.96 33.66 -35.29
N HIS A 121 22.72 34.15 -35.25
CA HIS A 121 21.82 34.38 -36.38
C HIS A 121 21.53 35.87 -36.52
#